data_AF-A0A973U097-F1
#
_entry.id   AF-A0A973U097-F1
#
_cell.length_a   1.000
_cell.length_b   1.000
_cell.length_c   1.000
_cell.angle_alpha   90.00
_cell.angle_beta   90.00
_cell.angle_gamma   90.00
#
_symmetry.space_group_name_H-M   'P 1'
#
loop_
_entity.id
_entity.type
_entity.pdbx_description
1 polymer ?
#
loop_
_entity_poly.entity_id
_entity_poly.type
_entity_poly.pdbx_seq_one_letter_code
_entity_poly.pdbx_strand_id
1 'polypeptide(L)' 'MTGLDIAVTGLGLVTPGGVGVEAGWAAVLAGRSAAAHDPVLAGHEVTISCRVPDFDADALLGARRAVRLDRFAR' A
#
# COMPACT_ATOMS: atom_id res chain seq x y z
N MET A 1 -23.11 3.27 -30.48
CA MET A 1 -22.28 2.50 -29.54
C MET A 1 -23.11 2.15 -28.31
N THR A 2 -23.86 1.05 -28.33
CA THR A 2 -24.49 0.54 -27.10
C THR A 2 -23.41 -0.17 -26.30
N GLY A 3 -22.71 0.58 -25.45
CA GLY A 3 -21.81 0.02 -24.44
C GLY A 3 -22.61 -0.65 -23.33
N LEU A 4 -22.06 -1.68 -22.71
CA LEU A 4 -22.62 -2.29 -21.51
C LEU A 4 -22.53 -1.31 -20.34
N ASP A 5 -23.57 -1.24 -19.52
CA ASP A 5 -23.53 -0.51 -18.25
C ASP A 5 -22.70 -1.30 -17.24
N ILE A 6 -21.55 -0.73 -16.87
CA ILE A 6 -20.58 -1.34 -15.95
C ILE A 6 -20.32 -0.36 -14.81
N ALA A 7 -20.31 -0.87 -13.58
CA ALA A 7 -20.02 -0.10 -12.38
C ALA A 7 -18.89 -0.72 -11.55
N VAL A 8 -18.17 0.12 -10.81
CA VAL A 8 -17.22 -0.30 -9.78
C VAL A 8 -17.98 -0.52 -8.48
N THR A 9 -17.95 -1.73 -7.95
CA THR A 9 -18.70 -2.12 -6.73
C THR A 9 -17.80 -2.31 -5.50
N GLY A 10 -16.48 -2.21 -5.66
CA GLY A 10 -15.52 -2.36 -4.58
C GLY A 10 -14.15 -1.80 -4.92
N LEU A 11 -13.45 -1.33 -3.89
CA LEU A 11 -12.09 -0.79 -3.97
C LEU A 11 -11.25 -1.42 -2.85
N GLY A 12 -9.96 -1.61 -3.12
CA GLY A 12 -8.98 -2.07 -2.14
C GLY A 12 -7.65 -1.34 -2.37
N LEU A 13 -7.08 -0.81 -1.30
CA LEU A 13 -5.86 0.00 -1.36
C LEU A 13 -4.88 -0.42 -0.26
N VAL A 14 -3.60 -0.55 -0.64
CA VAL A 14 -2.47 -0.72 0.26
C VAL A 14 -1.43 0.31 -0.18
N THR A 15 -1.30 1.40 0.59
CA THR A 15 -0.52 2.57 0.15
C THR A 15 0.31 3.15 1.29
N PRO A 16 1.33 3.99 0.99
CA PRO A 16 2.04 4.74 2.01
C PRO A 16 1.17 5.74 2.79
N GLY A 17 0.02 6.15 2.22
CA GLY A 17 -0.98 6.96 2.91
C GLY A 17 -1.85 6.17 3.90
N GLY A 18 -1.71 4.84 3.95
CA GLY A 18 -2.48 3.95 4.79
C GLY A 18 -3.00 2.72 4.03
N VAL A 19 -3.36 1.70 4.81
CA VAL A 19 -4.05 0.49 4.33
C VAL A 19 -5.55 0.70 4.42
N GLY A 20 -6.28 0.39 3.34
CA GLY A 20 -7.71 0.63 3.21
C GLY A 20 -8.04 1.89 2.40
N VAL A 21 -9.29 1.95 1.92
CA VAL A 21 -9.77 3.01 1.02
C VAL A 21 -9.85 4.34 1.74
N GLU A 22 -10.42 4.36 2.93
CA GLU A 22 -10.67 5.55 3.74
C GLU A 22 -9.35 6.21 4.15
N ALA A 23 -8.39 5.42 4.64
CA ALA A 23 -7.07 5.92 5.05
C ALA A 23 -6.29 6.48 3.86
N GLY A 24 -6.20 5.72 2.76
CA GLY A 24 -5.53 6.16 1.54
C GLY A 24 -6.15 7.45 0.97
N TRP A 25 -7.48 7.54 0.93
CA TRP A 25 -8.17 8.72 0.42
C TRP A 25 -7.99 9.95 1.32
N ALA A 26 -8.09 9.78 2.64
CA ALA A 26 -7.84 10.86 3.58
C ALA A 26 -6.41 11.41 3.46
N ALA A 27 -5.42 10.54 3.23
CA ALA A 27 -4.04 10.96 3.01
C ALA A 27 -3.86 11.77 1.72
N VAL A 28 -4.51 11.36 0.63
CA VAL A 28 -4.51 12.11 -0.63
C VAL A 28 -5.11 13.50 -0.44
N LEU A 29 -6.28 13.59 0.19
CA LEU A 29 -6.93 14.87 0.47
C LEU A 29 -6.10 15.78 1.39
N ALA A 30 -5.35 15.18 2.32
CA ALA A 30 -4.46 15.91 3.20
C ALA A 30 -3.23 16.49 2.50
N GLY A 31 -2.85 15.97 1.31
CA GLY A 31 -1.76 16.51 0.49
C GLY A 31 -0.37 16.47 1.17
N ARG A 32 -0.18 15.61 2.17
CA ARG A 32 1.09 15.47 2.89
C ARG A 32 1.93 14.36 2.28
N SER A 33 3.24 14.60 2.16
CA SER A 33 4.18 13.59 1.70
C SER A 33 4.27 12.42 2.70
N ALA A 34 4.26 11.20 2.18
CA ALA A 34 4.53 9.98 2.96
C ALA A 34 6.02 9.57 2.91
N ALA A 35 6.87 10.35 2.22
CA ALA A 35 8.29 10.06 2.14
C ALA A 35 8.97 10.32 3.50
N ALA A 36 9.76 9.34 3.94
CA ALA A 36 10.56 9.44 5.15
C ALA A 36 11.92 8.79 4.94
N HIS A 37 12.89 9.11 5.78
CA HIS A 37 14.15 8.37 5.80
C HIS A 37 13.89 6.92 6.18
N ASP A 38 14.50 6.03 5.41
CA ASP A 38 14.34 4.59 5.52
C ASP A 38 15.61 3.97 6.11
N PRO A 39 15.57 3.43 7.34
CA PRO A 39 16.73 2.80 7.97
C PRO A 39 17.34 1.65 7.16
N VAL A 40 16.56 0.95 6.33
CA VAL A 40 17.06 -0.15 5.48
C VAL A 40 17.87 0.39 4.30
N LEU A 41 17.67 1.65 3.92
CA LEU A 41 18.43 2.31 2.86
C LEU A 41 19.66 3.06 3.40
N ALA A 42 20.04 2.86 4.67
CA ALA A 42 21.22 3.48 5.24
C ALA A 42 22.49 3.08 4.46
N GLY A 43 23.33 4.07 4.12
CA GLY A 43 24.57 3.87 3.35
C GLY A 43 24.41 3.92 1.83
N HIS A 44 23.19 4.07 1.31
CA HIS A 44 22.93 4.29 -0.11
C HIS A 44 22.84 5.79 -0.45
N GLU A 45 22.95 6.12 -1.75
CA GLU A 45 22.81 7.50 -2.25
C GLU A 45 21.40 8.07 -2.01
N VAL A 46 20.38 7.24 -2.17
CA VAL A 46 18.98 7.58 -1.86
C VAL A 46 18.57 6.86 -0.59
N THR A 47 18.20 7.64 0.43
CA THR A 47 17.90 7.13 1.78
C THR A 47 16.44 7.33 2.20
N ILE A 48 15.57 7.78 1.28
CA ILE A 48 14.15 8.01 1.55
C ILE A 48 13.30 6.97 0.83
N SER A 49 12.17 6.61 1.43
CA SER A 49 11.14 5.78 0.81
C SER A 49 9.75 6.17 1.32
N CYS A 50 8.71 5.69 0.65
CA CYS A 50 7.33 5.79 1.10
C CYS A 50 6.86 4.38 1.50
N ARG A 51 7.09 3.99 2.76
CA ARG A 51 6.68 2.66 3.23
C ARG A 51 5.18 2.62 3.48
N VAL A 52 4.57 1.47 3.19
CA VAL A 52 3.22 1.16 3.68
C VAL A 52 3.29 0.96 5.20
N PRO A 53 2.55 1.75 6.00
CA PRO A 53 2.52 1.57 7.44
C PRO A 53 1.71 0.33 7.83
N ASP A 54 2.12 -0.34 8.91
CA ASP A 54 1.35 -1.38 9.61
C ASP A 54 0.82 -2.53 8.72
N PHE A 55 1.55 -2.86 7.66
CA PHE A 55 1.18 -3.97 6.77
C PHE A 55 1.57 -5.33 7.38
N ASP A 56 0.56 -6.07 7.84
CA ASP A 56 0.71 -7.43 8.38
C ASP A 56 0.19 -8.48 7.38
N ALA A 57 1.11 -8.99 6.55
CA ALA A 57 0.80 -10.05 5.59
C ALA A 57 0.38 -11.38 6.25
N ASP A 58 0.85 -11.65 7.47
CA ASP A 58 0.54 -12.90 8.17
C ASP A 58 -0.91 -12.85 8.68
N ALA A 59 -1.36 -11.71 9.19
CA ALA A 59 -2.75 -11.50 9.57
C ALA A 59 -3.71 -11.52 8.37
N LEU A 60 -3.29 -10.97 7.21
CA LEU A 60 -4.15 -10.85 6.03
C LEU A 60 -4.22 -12.12 5.19
N LEU A 61 -3.08 -12.82 5.01
CA LEU A 61 -2.98 -13.97 4.10
C LEU A 61 -2.78 -15.30 4.82
N GLY A 62 -2.40 -15.26 6.09
CA GLY A 62 -1.87 -16.40 6.85
C GLY A 62 -0.38 -16.63 6.58
N ALA A 63 0.38 -16.88 7.66
CA ALA A 63 1.85 -17.02 7.63
C ALA A 63 2.38 -17.96 6.53
N ARG A 64 1.70 -19.11 6.32
CA ARG A 64 2.12 -20.08 5.30
C ARG A 64 2.02 -19.49 3.88
N ARG A 65 1.03 -18.63 3.57
CA ARG A 65 0.93 -18.00 2.25
C ARG A 65 1.88 -16.82 2.14
N ALA A 66 1.93 -15.96 3.17
CA ALA A 66 2.77 -14.78 3.19
C ALA A 66 4.25 -15.08 2.89
N VAL A 67 4.81 -16.18 3.43
CA VAL A 67 6.21 -16.56 3.19
C VAL A 67 6.49 -17.02 1.75
N ARG A 68 5.47 -17.49 1.02
CA ARG A 68 5.60 -18.02 -0.35
C ARG A 68 5.35 -16.99 -1.44
N LEU A 69 4.89 -15.80 -1.06
CA LEU A 69 4.59 -14.70 -1.96
C LEU A 69 5.70 -13.66 -1.87
N ASP A 70 6.07 -13.09 -3.01
CA ASP A 70 6.89 -11.88 -3.02
C ASP A 70 6.15 -10.73 -2.32
N ARG A 71 6.87 -9.73 -1.80
CA ARG A 71 6.26 -8.56 -1.16
C ARG A 71 5.23 -7.86 -2.03
N PHE A 72 5.37 -7.85 -3.37
CA PHE A 72 4.37 -7.22 -4.24
C PHE A 72 3.02 -7.97 -4.26
N ALA A 73 3.02 -9.26 -3.94
CA ALA A 73 1.86 -10.15 -4.00
C ALA A 73 1.37 -10.57 -2.61
N ARG A 74 1.97 -10.05 -1.54
CA ARG A 74 1.51 -10.24 -0.16
C ARG A 74 0.32 -9.35 0.16
#